data_AF-A0A5E5AGJ2-F1
#
_entry.id   AF-A0A5E5AGJ2-F1
#
_cell.length_a   1.000
_cell.length_b   1.000
_cell.length_c   1.000
_cell.angle_alpha   90.00
_cell.angle_beta   90.00
_cell.angle_gamma   90.00
#
_symmetry.space_group_name_H-M   'P 1'
#
loop_
_entity.id
_entity.type
_entity.pdbx_description
1 polymer ?
#
loop_
_entity_poly.entity_id
_entity_poly.type
_entity_poly.pdbx_seq_one_letter_code
_entity_poly.pdbx_strand_id
1 'polypeptide(L)'
;MPSKNNKIESPPDWGSDELSSISQLLIGNEWATFVHSADWHKGLSDIFETLTKCNAELIYGVLKRPDQIARLLAITATNHWLAAARTAEAGHCLPTYATGRAATEMALYAWYMTYDQTAAARWATKPGAADRDAVRAWSKEFSVAPITRELAKCSNDGAKWAKDLHQTAIDFGAHPNSVALFSNLSHKPIGNGKSLLNLTYVHADGDLFLASLKYAFEVGLFVMSIIRLAFPEIRQTTDLSSCLDRLTAELTDLVAAHRSERGASKGA
;
A
#
# COMPACT_ATOMS: atom_id res chain seq x y z
N MET A 1 4.58 -18.19 -9.57
CA MET A 1 3.42 -18.97 -10.08
C MET A 1 2.72 -19.59 -8.88
N PRO A 2 1.43 -19.30 -8.64
CA PRO A 2 0.68 -20.01 -7.61
C PRO A 2 0.56 -21.50 -7.97
N SER A 3 0.79 -22.38 -7.00
CA SER A 3 0.61 -23.83 -7.19
C SER A 3 -0.85 -24.14 -7.50
N LYS A 4 -1.10 -25.18 -8.31
CA LYS A 4 -2.46 -25.61 -8.69
C LYS A 4 -3.35 -25.76 -7.44
N ASN A 5 -4.52 -25.11 -7.49
CA ASN A 5 -5.56 -25.12 -6.46
C ASN A 5 -5.99 -26.55 -6.10
N ASN A 6 -5.43 -27.11 -5.03
CA ASN A 6 -6.14 -28.11 -4.27
C ASN A 6 -7.21 -27.37 -3.48
N LYS A 7 -8.49 -27.70 -3.67
CA LYS A 7 -9.54 -27.25 -2.74
C LYS A 7 -9.19 -27.83 -1.37
N ILE A 8 -8.64 -27.01 -0.50
CA ILE A 8 -8.41 -27.36 0.90
C ILE A 8 -9.74 -27.10 1.61
N GLU A 9 -10.37 -28.16 2.11
CA GLU A 9 -11.51 -28.03 3.00
C GLU A 9 -11.03 -27.43 4.33
N SER A 10 -11.84 -26.56 4.94
CA SER A 10 -11.53 -26.01 6.25
C SER A 10 -11.41 -27.16 7.26
N PRO A 11 -10.38 -27.17 8.13
CA PRO A 11 -10.25 -28.18 9.18
C PRO A 11 -11.51 -28.20 10.08
N PRO A 12 -11.81 -29.34 10.74
CA PRO A 12 -12.78 -29.37 11.81
C PRO A 12 -12.51 -28.24 12.81
N ASP A 13 -13.58 -27.59 13.27
CA ASP A 13 -13.57 -26.48 14.23
C ASP A 13 -12.99 -25.13 13.74
N TRP A 14 -12.55 -25.00 12.48
CA TRP A 14 -12.16 -23.69 11.94
C TRP A 14 -13.37 -22.75 11.84
N GLY A 15 -13.27 -21.57 12.47
CA GLY A 15 -14.36 -20.61 12.63
C GLY A 15 -15.11 -20.72 13.96
N SER A 16 -14.79 -21.73 14.78
CA SER A 16 -15.40 -21.89 16.11
C SER A 16 -14.77 -21.00 17.19
N ASP A 17 -13.59 -20.44 16.92
CA ASP A 17 -12.91 -19.46 17.78
C ASP A 17 -12.97 -18.04 17.21
N GLU A 18 -12.73 -17.03 18.06
CA GLU A 18 -12.84 -15.61 17.69
C GLU A 18 -11.86 -15.20 16.58
N LEU A 19 -10.66 -15.78 16.54
CA LEU A 19 -9.65 -15.38 15.56
C LEU A 19 -9.92 -15.99 14.17
N SER A 20 -10.29 -17.27 14.14
CA SER A 20 -10.64 -17.93 12.88
C SER A 20 -11.98 -17.44 12.31
N SER A 21 -12.94 -17.07 13.16
CA SER A 21 -14.19 -16.42 12.72
C SER A 21 -13.97 -15.03 12.13
N ILE A 22 -13.07 -14.21 12.72
CA ILE A 22 -12.65 -12.95 12.10
C ILE A 22 -12.02 -13.21 10.72
N SER A 23 -11.19 -14.26 10.59
CA SER A 23 -10.59 -14.60 9.29
C SER A 23 -11.65 -14.91 8.22
N GLN A 24 -12.74 -15.60 8.59
CA GLN A 24 -13.88 -15.84 7.70
C GLN A 24 -14.62 -14.55 7.34
N LEU A 25 -14.82 -13.66 8.32
CA LEU A 25 -15.44 -12.35 8.09
C LEU A 25 -14.64 -11.51 7.09
N LEU A 26 -13.31 -11.50 7.21
CA LEU A 26 -12.43 -10.76 6.30
C LEU A 26 -12.53 -11.28 4.86
N ILE A 27 -12.54 -12.60 4.66
CA ILE A 27 -12.75 -13.20 3.34
C ILE A 27 -14.15 -12.85 2.81
N GLY A 28 -15.18 -12.89 3.67
CA GLY A 28 -16.53 -12.45 3.31
C GLY A 28 -16.56 -11.00 2.84
N ASN A 29 -15.80 -10.11 3.47
CA ASN A 29 -15.66 -8.73 3.03
C ASN A 29 -14.86 -8.58 1.73
N GLU A 30 -13.82 -9.37 1.50
CA GLU A 30 -13.13 -9.41 0.19
C GLU A 30 -14.14 -9.78 -0.92
N TRP A 31 -15.04 -10.75 -0.67
CA TRP A 31 -16.12 -11.09 -1.61
C TRP A 31 -17.15 -9.97 -1.77
N ALA A 32 -17.54 -9.32 -0.68
CA ALA A 32 -18.44 -8.18 -0.72
C ALA A 32 -17.84 -7.03 -1.55
N THR A 33 -16.53 -6.76 -1.40
CA THR A 33 -15.79 -5.78 -2.20
C THR A 33 -15.80 -6.16 -3.68
N PHE A 34 -15.53 -7.42 -4.01
CA PHE A 34 -15.61 -7.92 -5.38
C PHE A 34 -16.98 -7.69 -6.03
N VAL A 35 -18.07 -7.86 -5.27
CA VAL A 35 -19.44 -7.71 -5.79
C VAL A 35 -19.92 -6.26 -5.79
N HIS A 36 -19.71 -5.53 -4.70
CA HIS A 36 -20.33 -4.22 -4.46
C HIS A 36 -19.41 -3.03 -4.75
N SER A 37 -18.10 -3.26 -4.82
CA SER A 37 -17.07 -2.28 -5.19
C SER A 37 -16.24 -2.82 -6.36
N ALA A 38 -16.91 -3.43 -7.34
CA ALA A 38 -16.28 -4.21 -8.40
C ALA A 38 -15.21 -3.42 -9.20
N ASP A 39 -15.43 -2.13 -9.44
CA ASP A 39 -14.46 -1.29 -10.15
C ASP A 39 -13.20 -1.02 -9.32
N TRP A 40 -13.34 -0.82 -8.01
CA TRP A 40 -12.19 -0.71 -7.10
C TRP A 40 -11.38 -2.02 -7.05
N HIS A 41 -12.07 -3.16 -6.91
CA HIS A 41 -11.43 -4.47 -6.96
C HIS A 41 -10.69 -4.68 -8.29
N LYS A 42 -11.36 -4.36 -9.41
CA LYS A 42 -10.79 -4.50 -10.74
C LYS A 42 -9.51 -3.69 -10.89
N GLY A 43 -9.49 -2.42 -10.51
CA GLY A 43 -8.29 -1.61 -10.63
C GLY A 43 -7.14 -2.10 -9.75
N LEU A 44 -7.42 -2.57 -8.51
CA LEU A 44 -6.40 -3.23 -7.68
C LEU A 44 -5.87 -4.51 -8.33
N SER A 45 -6.74 -5.33 -8.91
CA SER A 45 -6.35 -6.55 -9.63
C SER A 45 -5.46 -6.23 -10.84
N ASP A 46 -5.84 -5.24 -11.65
CA ASP A 46 -5.06 -4.78 -12.81
C ASP A 46 -3.66 -4.24 -12.41
N ILE A 47 -3.55 -3.56 -11.26
CA ILE A 47 -2.26 -3.16 -10.67
C ILE A 47 -1.44 -4.41 -10.33
N PHE A 48 -2.03 -5.41 -9.67
CA PHE A 48 -1.32 -6.63 -9.28
C PHE A 48 -0.81 -7.41 -10.48
N GLU A 49 -1.62 -7.53 -11.54
CA GLU A 49 -1.21 -8.16 -12.79
C GLU A 49 -0.01 -7.45 -13.42
N THR A 50 -0.04 -6.11 -13.43
CA THR A 50 1.06 -5.30 -13.98
C THR A 50 2.33 -5.45 -13.15
N LEU A 51 2.23 -5.34 -11.81
CA LEU A 51 3.37 -5.53 -10.91
C LEU A 51 3.92 -6.96 -10.97
N THR A 52 3.09 -7.97 -11.21
CA THR A 52 3.54 -9.36 -11.41
C THR A 52 4.40 -9.51 -12.65
N LYS A 53 4.03 -8.85 -13.76
CA LYS A 53 4.87 -8.80 -14.97
C LYS A 53 6.19 -8.09 -14.69
N CYS A 54 6.16 -6.94 -14.02
CA CYS A 54 7.37 -6.23 -13.59
C CYS A 54 8.28 -7.11 -12.71
N ASN A 55 7.70 -7.85 -11.76
CA ASN A 55 8.46 -8.71 -10.85
C ASN A 55 9.15 -9.86 -11.58
N ALA A 56 8.52 -10.44 -12.61
CA ALA A 56 9.14 -11.47 -13.44
C ALA A 56 10.41 -10.93 -14.15
N GLU A 57 10.37 -9.69 -14.64
CA GLU A 57 11.51 -9.02 -15.25
C GLU A 57 12.58 -8.60 -14.23
N LEU A 58 12.15 -8.10 -13.06
CA LEU A 58 13.05 -7.69 -11.98
C LEU A 58 13.86 -8.87 -11.43
N ILE A 59 13.24 -10.04 -11.29
CA ILE A 59 13.91 -11.22 -10.72
C ILE A 59 14.80 -11.95 -11.75
N TYR A 60 14.55 -11.76 -13.05
CA TYR A 60 15.28 -12.45 -14.11
C TYR A 60 16.78 -12.13 -14.04
N GLY A 61 17.59 -13.16 -13.75
CA GLY A 61 19.04 -13.03 -13.66
C GLY A 61 19.55 -12.15 -12.51
N VAL A 62 18.72 -11.85 -11.50
CA VAL A 62 19.01 -10.85 -10.45
C VAL A 62 20.38 -11.02 -9.80
N LEU A 63 20.84 -12.25 -9.54
CA LEU A 63 22.13 -12.54 -8.89
C LEU A 63 23.35 -12.09 -9.70
N LYS A 64 23.19 -11.82 -10.99
CA LYS A 64 24.27 -11.39 -11.89
C LYS A 64 24.24 -9.87 -12.13
N ARG A 65 23.27 -9.15 -11.57
CA ARG A 65 23.09 -7.72 -11.84
C ARG A 65 23.71 -6.86 -10.74
N PRO A 66 24.35 -5.73 -11.09
CA PRO A 66 24.95 -4.83 -10.11
C PRO A 66 23.91 -4.14 -9.21
N ASP A 67 22.67 -4.00 -9.69
CA ASP A 67 21.54 -3.36 -9.00
C ASP A 67 20.62 -4.38 -8.27
N GLN A 68 21.14 -5.56 -7.94
CA GLN A 68 20.36 -6.66 -7.35
C GLN A 68 19.55 -6.26 -6.10
N ILE A 69 20.12 -5.45 -5.20
CA ILE A 69 19.44 -5.01 -3.97
C ILE A 69 18.24 -4.12 -4.31
N ALA A 70 18.41 -3.18 -5.25
CA ALA A 70 17.34 -2.30 -5.69
C ALA A 70 16.16 -3.10 -6.29
N ARG A 71 16.45 -4.12 -7.09
CA ARG A 71 15.42 -5.00 -7.68
C ARG A 71 14.65 -5.78 -6.62
N LEU A 72 15.35 -6.34 -5.64
CA LEU A 72 14.73 -7.06 -4.54
C LEU A 72 13.86 -6.14 -3.67
N LEU A 73 14.28 -4.89 -3.48
CA LEU A 73 13.47 -3.87 -2.79
C LEU A 73 12.21 -3.50 -3.58
N ALA A 74 12.28 -3.39 -4.91
CA ALA A 74 11.10 -3.16 -5.75
C ALA A 74 10.10 -4.33 -5.70
N ILE A 75 10.58 -5.57 -5.70
CA ILE A 75 9.75 -6.77 -5.49
C ILE A 75 9.13 -6.74 -4.08
N THR A 76 9.91 -6.36 -3.07
CA THR A 76 9.43 -6.23 -1.69
C THR A 76 8.37 -5.14 -1.55
N ALA A 77 8.50 -4.03 -2.28
CA ALA A 77 7.48 -2.99 -2.36
C ALA A 77 6.15 -3.54 -2.89
N THR A 78 6.19 -4.39 -3.93
CA THR A 78 5.00 -5.08 -4.44
C THR A 78 4.37 -5.99 -3.39
N ASN A 79 5.17 -6.73 -2.61
CA ASN A 79 4.65 -7.61 -1.56
C ASN A 79 3.93 -6.83 -0.45
N HIS A 80 4.52 -5.72 0.01
CA HIS A 80 3.84 -4.83 0.97
C HIS A 80 2.58 -4.23 0.37
N TRP A 81 2.62 -3.78 -0.89
CA TRP A 81 1.43 -3.24 -1.53
C TRP A 81 0.31 -4.28 -1.64
N LEU A 82 0.60 -5.51 -2.03
CA LEU A 82 -0.40 -6.59 -2.10
C LEU A 82 -1.05 -6.84 -0.73
N ALA A 83 -0.25 -6.85 0.33
CA ALA A 83 -0.77 -6.96 1.69
C ALA A 83 -1.68 -5.77 2.04
N ALA A 84 -1.32 -4.54 1.66
CA ALA A 84 -2.15 -3.36 1.88
C ALA A 84 -3.46 -3.40 1.08
N ALA A 85 -3.41 -3.77 -0.20
CA ALA A 85 -4.59 -3.90 -1.06
C ALA A 85 -5.61 -4.89 -0.46
N ARG A 86 -5.16 -6.11 -0.14
CA ARG A 86 -6.03 -7.12 0.49
C ARG A 86 -6.58 -6.67 1.84
N THR A 87 -5.75 -6.01 2.64
CA THR A 87 -6.16 -5.47 3.95
C THR A 87 -7.27 -4.43 3.80
N ALA A 88 -7.20 -3.58 2.76
CA ALA A 88 -8.24 -2.63 2.42
C ALA A 88 -9.53 -3.33 1.96
N GLU A 89 -9.44 -4.29 1.03
CA GLU A 89 -10.59 -5.05 0.52
C GLU A 89 -11.29 -5.88 1.61
N ALA A 90 -10.55 -6.34 2.62
CA ALA A 90 -11.09 -7.04 3.77
C ALA A 90 -11.78 -6.12 4.79
N GLY A 91 -11.63 -4.80 4.66
CA GLY A 91 -12.22 -3.82 5.58
C GLY A 91 -11.34 -3.45 6.79
N HIS A 92 -10.10 -3.93 6.85
CA HIS A 92 -9.11 -3.57 7.87
C HIS A 92 -8.46 -2.22 7.56
N CYS A 93 -9.25 -1.15 7.62
CA CYS A 93 -8.90 0.15 7.05
C CYS A 93 -7.63 0.78 7.62
N LEU A 94 -7.46 0.85 8.96
CA LEU A 94 -6.30 1.50 9.57
C LEU A 94 -4.97 0.74 9.33
N PRO A 95 -4.93 -0.60 9.47
CA PRO A 95 -3.74 -1.37 9.11
C PRO A 95 -3.25 -1.19 7.67
N THR A 96 -4.13 -0.89 6.71
CA THR A 96 -3.76 -0.60 5.31
C THR A 96 -2.70 0.48 5.21
N TYR A 97 -2.78 1.53 6.03
CA TYR A 97 -1.89 2.70 5.96
C TYR A 97 -0.46 2.38 6.37
N ALA A 98 -0.27 1.62 7.45
CA ALA A 98 1.05 1.20 7.90
C ALA A 98 1.74 0.29 6.85
N THR A 99 0.98 -0.64 6.27
CA THR A 99 1.50 -1.57 5.26
C THR A 99 1.78 -0.85 3.92
N GLY A 100 0.91 0.06 3.48
CA GLY A 100 1.14 0.87 2.27
C GLY A 100 2.30 1.87 2.41
N ARG A 101 2.55 2.37 3.64
CA ARG A 101 3.78 3.13 3.94
C ARG A 101 5.03 2.31 3.70
N ALA A 102 5.05 1.06 4.18
CA ALA A 102 6.19 0.17 3.94
C ALA A 102 6.42 -0.07 2.44
N ALA A 103 5.34 -0.24 1.65
CA ALA A 103 5.45 -0.34 0.19
C ALA A 103 6.07 0.92 -0.44
N THR A 104 5.61 2.10 0.00
CA THR A 104 6.13 3.41 -0.46
C THR A 104 7.62 3.56 -0.13
N GLU A 105 8.03 3.22 1.09
CA GLU A 105 9.43 3.29 1.52
C GLU A 105 10.33 2.32 0.76
N MET A 106 9.89 1.08 0.54
CA MET A 106 10.65 0.09 -0.22
C MET A 106 10.83 0.52 -1.69
N ALA A 107 9.80 1.10 -2.30
CA ALA A 107 9.90 1.65 -3.66
C ALA A 107 10.91 2.80 -3.72
N LEU A 108 10.86 3.74 -2.76
CA LEU A 108 11.82 4.84 -2.66
C LEU A 108 13.26 4.33 -2.50
N TYR A 109 13.48 3.30 -1.68
CA TYR A 109 14.81 2.72 -1.52
C TYR A 109 15.30 2.06 -2.80
N ALA A 110 14.42 1.32 -3.50
CA ALA A 110 14.75 0.73 -4.78
C ALA A 110 15.23 1.79 -5.77
N TRP A 111 14.47 2.88 -5.93
CA TRP A 111 14.88 3.99 -6.78
C TRP A 111 16.19 4.63 -6.32
N TYR A 112 16.32 4.94 -5.04
CA TYR A 112 17.52 5.61 -4.53
C TYR A 112 18.79 4.80 -4.77
N MET A 113 18.73 3.47 -4.63
CA MET A 113 19.87 2.59 -4.89
C MET A 113 20.16 2.38 -6.38
N THR A 114 19.18 2.58 -7.27
CA THR A 114 19.46 2.66 -8.72
C THR A 114 20.09 4.00 -9.10
N TYR A 115 19.69 5.08 -8.44
CA TYR A 115 20.16 6.44 -8.70
C TYR A 115 21.58 6.67 -8.16
N ASP A 116 21.84 6.22 -6.93
CA ASP A 116 23.17 6.20 -6.31
C ASP A 116 23.64 4.75 -6.11
N GLN A 117 24.48 4.28 -7.03
CA GLN A 117 25.00 2.91 -7.03
C GLN A 117 25.85 2.58 -5.79
N THR A 118 26.32 3.59 -5.05
CA THR A 118 27.08 3.40 -3.80
C THR A 118 26.17 3.30 -2.57
N ALA A 119 24.90 3.72 -2.67
CA ALA A 119 23.95 3.68 -1.57
C ALA A 119 23.64 2.25 -1.12
N ALA A 120 23.62 1.29 -2.03
CA ALA A 120 23.40 -0.12 -1.70
C ALA A 120 24.49 -0.67 -0.75
N ALA A 121 25.75 -0.30 -0.98
CA ALA A 121 26.85 -0.67 -0.10
C ALA A 121 26.72 -0.01 1.29
N ARG A 122 26.39 1.29 1.34
CA ARG A 122 26.18 2.01 2.61
C ARG A 122 24.98 1.47 3.39
N TRP A 123 23.92 1.08 2.69
CA TRP A 123 22.75 0.44 3.30
C TRP A 123 23.11 -0.91 3.94
N ALA A 124 23.90 -1.72 3.25
CA ALA A 124 24.36 -3.03 3.75
C ALA A 124 25.29 -2.92 4.98
N THR A 125 25.98 -1.79 5.15
CA THR A 125 26.88 -1.53 6.29
C THR A 125 26.18 -0.77 7.42
N LYS A 126 24.97 -1.17 7.80
CA LYS A 126 24.25 -0.55 8.94
C LYS A 126 25.15 -0.58 10.19
N PRO A 127 25.49 0.57 10.78
CA PRO A 127 26.37 0.61 11.95
C PRO A 127 25.76 -0.11 13.16
N GLY A 128 26.64 -0.65 14.01
CA GLY A 128 26.24 -1.27 15.27
C GLY A 128 25.75 -0.24 16.30
N ALA A 129 24.89 -0.67 17.23
CA ALA A 129 24.26 0.20 18.22
C ALA A 129 25.26 0.93 19.17
N ALA A 130 26.51 0.48 19.23
CA ALA A 130 27.57 1.11 20.01
C ALA A 130 27.97 2.49 19.46
N ASP A 131 27.86 2.71 18.15
CA ASP A 131 28.14 4.00 17.51
C ASP A 131 26.84 4.74 17.17
N ARG A 132 26.33 5.47 18.16
CA ARG A 132 25.04 6.19 18.06
C ARG A 132 25.05 7.25 16.96
N ASP A 133 26.17 7.91 16.72
CA ASP A 133 26.26 8.96 15.72
C ASP A 133 26.27 8.38 14.30
N ALA A 134 27.00 7.27 14.08
CA ALA A 134 26.95 6.55 12.82
C ALA A 134 25.55 5.97 12.54
N VAL A 135 24.88 5.39 13.55
CA VAL A 135 23.49 4.91 13.42
C VAL A 135 22.54 6.05 13.06
N ARG A 136 22.70 7.23 13.67
CA ARG A 136 21.87 8.41 13.38
C ARG A 136 22.11 8.93 11.96
N ALA A 137 23.36 8.97 11.51
CA ALA A 137 23.72 9.39 10.15
C ALA A 137 23.12 8.44 9.11
N TRP A 138 23.29 7.12 9.31
CA TRP A 138 22.71 6.08 8.46
C TRP A 138 21.18 6.17 8.42
N SER A 139 20.53 6.30 9.57
CA SER A 139 19.05 6.41 9.66
C SER A 139 18.54 7.67 9.00
N LYS A 140 19.29 8.77 9.08
CA LYS A 140 18.97 10.02 8.39
C LYS A 140 19.04 9.83 6.88
N GLU A 141 20.13 9.27 6.36
CA GLU A 141 20.31 9.04 4.92
C GLU A 141 19.13 8.26 4.32
N PHE A 142 18.78 7.13 4.93
CA PHE A 142 17.72 6.25 4.44
C PHE A 142 16.32 6.66 4.92
N SER A 143 16.11 7.87 5.44
CA SER A 143 14.75 8.33 5.74
C SER A 143 14.04 8.88 4.49
N VAL A 144 12.71 8.92 4.51
CA VAL A 144 11.91 9.40 3.36
C VAL A 144 12.25 10.83 2.96
N ALA A 145 12.54 11.72 3.91
CA ALA A 145 12.78 13.12 3.61
C ALA A 145 14.05 13.37 2.77
N PRO A 146 15.23 12.78 3.07
CA PRO A 146 16.40 12.88 2.18
C PRO A 146 16.22 12.18 0.85
N ILE A 147 15.63 10.97 0.81
CA ILE A 147 15.43 10.27 -0.46
C ILE A 147 14.49 11.04 -1.38
N THR A 148 13.38 11.58 -0.88
CA THR A 148 12.46 12.39 -1.69
C THR A 148 13.08 13.72 -2.15
N ARG A 149 14.06 14.25 -1.41
CA ARG A 149 14.85 15.42 -1.86
C ARG A 149 15.73 15.08 -3.06
N GLU A 150 16.34 13.89 -3.06
CA GLU A 150 17.08 13.39 -4.21
C GLU A 150 16.13 13.11 -5.38
N LEU A 151 14.98 12.50 -5.12
CA LEU A 151 13.96 12.23 -6.16
C LEU A 151 13.48 13.52 -6.84
N ALA A 152 13.31 14.60 -6.07
CA ALA A 152 12.88 15.89 -6.61
C ALA A 152 13.84 16.46 -7.68
N LYS A 153 15.10 16.01 -7.73
CA LYS A 153 16.07 16.42 -8.75
C LYS A 153 15.73 15.88 -10.15
N CYS A 154 15.00 14.76 -10.24
CA CYS A 154 14.59 14.16 -11.51
C CYS A 154 13.06 14.05 -11.68
N SER A 155 12.30 14.04 -10.60
CA SER A 155 10.83 14.03 -10.61
C SER A 155 10.27 14.77 -9.39
N ASN A 156 9.95 16.05 -9.58
CA ASN A 156 9.33 16.85 -8.52
C ASN A 156 7.95 16.30 -8.12
N ASP A 157 7.16 15.86 -9.10
CA ASP A 157 5.83 15.29 -8.86
C ASP A 157 5.91 13.96 -8.12
N GLY A 158 6.86 13.08 -8.50
CA GLY A 158 7.11 11.82 -7.78
C GLY A 158 7.55 12.05 -6.34
N ALA A 159 8.39 13.05 -6.09
CA ALA A 159 8.81 13.44 -4.74
C ALA A 159 7.66 13.99 -3.89
N LYS A 160 6.77 14.79 -4.50
CA LYS A 160 5.56 15.30 -3.82
C LYS A 160 4.62 14.15 -3.47
N TRP A 161 4.31 13.29 -4.45
CA TRP A 161 3.41 12.16 -4.25
C TRP A 161 3.91 11.20 -3.15
N ALA A 162 5.21 10.90 -3.14
CA ALA A 162 5.83 10.10 -2.08
C ALA A 162 5.62 10.70 -0.67
N LYS A 163 5.77 12.02 -0.53
CA LYS A 163 5.54 12.72 0.73
C LYS A 163 4.07 12.69 1.12
N ASP A 164 3.17 12.92 0.17
CA ASP A 164 1.73 12.91 0.40
C ASP A 164 1.25 11.52 0.87
N LEU A 165 1.71 10.43 0.23
CA LEU A 165 1.39 9.05 0.64
C LEU A 165 1.98 8.71 2.01
N HIS A 166 3.21 9.12 2.28
CA HIS A 166 3.87 8.88 3.56
C HIS A 166 3.17 9.63 4.71
N GLN A 167 2.82 10.90 4.48
CA GLN A 167 2.11 11.70 5.48
C GLN A 167 0.68 11.18 5.70
N THR A 168 -0.04 10.83 4.63
CA THR A 168 -1.37 10.21 4.73
C THR A 168 -1.32 8.96 5.60
N ALA A 169 -0.30 8.12 5.44
CA ALA A 169 -0.15 6.95 6.30
C ALA A 169 0.05 7.30 7.78
N ILE A 170 0.85 8.33 8.07
CA ILE A 170 1.05 8.82 9.43
C ILE A 170 -0.28 9.29 10.03
N ASP A 171 -1.05 10.06 9.27
CA ASP A 171 -2.31 10.65 9.72
C ASP A 171 -3.36 9.56 10.03
N PHE A 172 -3.37 8.47 9.26
CA PHE A 172 -4.36 7.37 9.39
C PHE A 172 -3.82 6.10 10.05
N GLY A 173 -2.79 6.21 10.91
CA GLY A 173 -2.49 5.18 11.91
C GLY A 173 -1.18 4.44 11.76
N ALA A 174 -0.30 4.83 10.84
CA ALA A 174 1.09 4.38 10.88
C ALA A 174 1.86 4.94 12.09
N HIS A 175 1.35 6.00 12.75
CA HIS A 175 1.80 6.52 14.04
C HIS A 175 0.60 6.79 14.96
N PRO A 176 0.75 6.62 16.30
CA PRO A 176 -0.30 6.99 17.24
C PRO A 176 -0.64 8.48 17.14
N ASN A 177 -1.88 8.78 16.77
CA ASN A 177 -2.42 10.14 16.73
C ASN A 177 -3.93 10.09 17.01
N SER A 178 -4.54 11.25 17.29
CA SER A 178 -5.97 11.32 17.64
C SER A 178 -6.89 10.86 16.52
N VAL A 179 -6.60 11.25 15.26
CA VAL A 179 -7.39 10.85 14.10
C VAL A 179 -7.42 9.32 13.99
N ALA A 180 -6.25 8.68 13.98
CA ALA A 180 -6.14 7.23 13.93
C ALA A 180 -6.81 6.54 15.12
N LEU A 181 -6.64 7.07 16.33
CA LEU A 181 -7.21 6.49 17.55
C LEU A 181 -8.75 6.50 17.53
N PHE A 182 -9.35 7.58 17.05
CA PHE A 182 -10.81 7.74 17.07
C PHE A 182 -11.50 7.26 15.79
N SER A 183 -10.77 6.98 14.70
CA SER A 183 -11.35 6.59 13.40
C SER A 183 -12.17 5.29 13.45
N ASN A 184 -11.89 4.39 14.38
CA ASN A 184 -12.67 3.16 14.59
C ASN A 184 -13.70 3.27 15.72
N LEU A 185 -13.79 4.42 16.40
CA LEU A 185 -14.66 4.62 17.54
C LEU A 185 -15.93 5.38 17.13
N SER A 186 -17.09 4.82 17.48
CA SER A 186 -18.35 5.56 17.42
C SER A 186 -18.95 5.71 18.81
N HIS A 187 -19.53 6.88 19.05
CA HIS A 187 -20.16 7.26 20.31
C HIS A 187 -21.67 7.34 20.12
N LYS A 188 -22.42 6.64 20.97
CA LYS A 188 -23.88 6.69 20.99
C LYS A 188 -24.38 7.01 22.41
N PRO A 189 -25.02 8.16 22.65
CA PRO A 189 -25.71 8.42 23.91
C PRO A 189 -26.86 7.41 24.08
N ILE A 190 -26.98 6.81 25.26
CA ILE A 190 -28.04 5.83 25.57
C ILE A 190 -28.98 6.33 26.68
N GLY A 191 -28.99 7.64 26.95
CA GLY A 191 -29.84 8.29 27.95
C GLY A 191 -29.28 8.24 29.37
N ASN A 192 -29.88 9.00 30.31
CA ASN A 192 -29.50 9.04 31.74
C ASN A 192 -28.00 9.32 32.00
N GLY A 193 -27.38 10.16 31.18
CA GLY A 193 -25.94 10.45 31.27
C GLY A 193 -25.01 9.29 30.87
N LYS A 194 -25.55 8.19 30.34
CA LYS A 194 -24.79 7.03 29.87
C LYS A 194 -24.51 7.11 28.37
N SER A 195 -23.37 6.53 27.99
CA SER A 195 -22.89 6.48 26.61
C SER A 195 -22.38 5.09 26.29
N LEU A 196 -22.61 4.65 25.06
CA LEU A 196 -21.99 3.46 24.48
C LEU A 196 -20.86 3.91 23.56
N LEU A 197 -19.71 3.26 23.71
CA LEU A 197 -18.58 3.41 22.82
C LEU A 197 -18.42 2.09 22.05
N ASN A 198 -18.53 2.13 20.73
CA ASN A 198 -18.34 0.96 19.87
C ASN A 198 -17.01 1.08 19.14
N LEU A 199 -16.23 0.00 19.14
CA LEU A 199 -15.01 -0.13 18.37
C LEU A 199 -15.26 -1.01 17.15
N THR A 200 -15.01 -0.47 15.96
CA THR A 200 -15.16 -1.18 14.69
C THR A 200 -13.81 -1.71 14.24
N TYR A 201 -13.64 -3.03 14.25
CA TYR A 201 -12.41 -3.68 13.80
C TYR A 201 -12.37 -3.87 12.28
N VAL A 202 -13.53 -4.19 11.69
CA VAL A 202 -13.70 -4.47 10.27
C VAL A 202 -14.82 -3.58 9.73
N HIS A 203 -14.51 -2.77 8.73
CA HIS A 203 -15.48 -1.90 8.07
C HIS A 203 -16.01 -2.58 6.81
N ALA A 204 -17.33 -2.73 6.70
CA ALA A 204 -17.96 -3.31 5.52
C ALA A 204 -18.14 -2.27 4.39
N ASP A 205 -18.25 -0.99 4.74
CA ASP A 205 -18.49 0.12 3.83
C ASP A 205 -18.08 1.48 4.46
N GLY A 206 -18.45 2.57 3.78
CA GLY A 206 -18.30 3.93 4.28
C GLY A 206 -16.99 4.63 3.89
N ASP A 207 -16.82 5.85 4.39
CA ASP A 207 -15.73 6.73 3.97
C ASP A 207 -14.35 6.20 4.30
N LEU A 208 -14.20 5.61 5.48
CA LEU A 208 -12.91 5.09 5.92
C LEU A 208 -12.50 3.87 5.08
N PHE A 209 -13.48 3.03 4.73
CA PHE A 209 -13.30 1.91 3.81
C PHE A 209 -12.86 2.38 2.43
N LEU A 210 -13.61 3.28 1.81
CA LEU A 210 -13.27 3.82 0.49
C LEU A 210 -11.96 4.61 0.49
N ALA A 211 -11.66 5.36 1.55
CA ALA A 211 -10.38 6.03 1.70
C ALA A 211 -9.21 5.03 1.77
N SER A 212 -9.40 3.89 2.44
CA SER A 212 -8.38 2.84 2.49
C SER A 212 -8.17 2.14 1.14
N LEU A 213 -9.23 1.88 0.38
CA LEU A 213 -9.15 1.37 -1.00
C LEU A 213 -8.41 2.36 -1.91
N LYS A 214 -8.81 3.64 -1.87
CA LYS A 214 -8.15 4.71 -2.61
C LYS A 214 -6.65 4.79 -2.26
N TYR A 215 -6.32 4.76 -0.98
CA TYR A 215 -4.93 4.82 -0.54
C TYR A 215 -4.12 3.63 -1.07
N ALA A 216 -4.65 2.40 -0.97
CA ALA A 216 -4.00 1.21 -1.52
C ALA A 216 -3.81 1.32 -3.05
N PHE A 217 -4.79 1.86 -3.76
CA PHE A 217 -4.70 2.11 -5.20
C PHE A 217 -3.58 3.09 -5.54
N GLU A 218 -3.53 4.24 -4.86
CA GLU A 218 -2.49 5.27 -5.08
C GLU A 218 -1.08 4.75 -4.76
N VAL A 219 -0.94 3.95 -3.69
CA VAL A 219 0.34 3.30 -3.36
C VAL A 219 0.76 2.35 -4.49
N GLY A 220 -0.18 1.60 -5.07
CA GLY A 220 0.10 0.70 -6.19
C GLY A 220 0.61 1.45 -7.43
N LEU A 221 -0.08 2.53 -7.81
CA LEU A 221 0.35 3.40 -8.91
C LEU A 221 1.71 4.05 -8.62
N PHE A 222 1.97 4.46 -7.38
CA PHE A 222 3.25 5.01 -6.98
C PHE A 222 4.38 3.97 -7.14
N VAL A 223 4.18 2.73 -6.65
CA VAL A 223 5.16 1.64 -6.82
C VAL A 223 5.44 1.39 -8.29
N MET A 224 4.41 1.31 -9.14
CA MET A 224 4.54 1.16 -10.60
C MET A 224 5.34 2.32 -11.23
N SER A 225 5.05 3.56 -10.84
CA SER A 225 5.73 4.76 -11.34
C SER A 225 7.21 4.78 -10.95
N ILE A 226 7.52 4.37 -9.72
CA ILE A 226 8.89 4.28 -9.23
C ILE A 226 9.66 3.16 -9.93
N ILE A 227 9.06 1.98 -10.14
CA ILE A 227 9.68 0.90 -10.94
C ILE A 227 10.00 1.39 -12.35
N ARG A 228 9.05 2.10 -12.99
CA ARG A 228 9.24 2.68 -14.32
C ARG A 228 10.43 3.66 -14.35
N LEU A 229 10.60 4.44 -13.29
CA LEU A 229 11.68 5.43 -13.17
C LEU A 229 13.04 4.77 -12.91
N ALA A 230 13.08 3.81 -11.98
CA ALA A 230 14.30 3.13 -11.53
C ALA A 230 14.86 2.12 -12.55
N PHE A 231 13.98 1.47 -13.33
CA PHE A 231 14.36 0.40 -14.26
C PHE A 231 13.78 0.65 -15.66
N PRO A 232 14.38 1.57 -16.45
CA PRO A 232 13.84 1.96 -17.76
C PRO A 232 13.65 0.81 -18.75
N GLU A 233 14.44 -0.26 -18.64
CA GLU A 233 14.33 -1.44 -19.51
C GLU A 233 13.01 -2.20 -19.34
N ILE A 234 12.39 -2.12 -18.15
CA ILE A 234 11.11 -2.80 -17.87
C ILE A 234 9.98 -2.23 -18.73
N ARG A 235 10.10 -0.97 -19.16
CA ARG A 235 9.11 -0.30 -20.03
C ARG A 235 8.95 -1.02 -21.37
N GLN A 236 10.00 -1.66 -21.85
CA GLN A 236 10.01 -2.30 -23.15
C GLN A 236 9.33 -3.67 -23.14
N THR A 237 9.16 -4.28 -21.96
CA THR A 237 8.70 -5.67 -21.82
C THR A 237 7.34 -5.83 -21.14
N THR A 238 6.81 -4.78 -20.49
CA THR A 238 5.63 -4.93 -19.59
C THR A 238 4.44 -4.01 -19.88
N ASP A 239 4.50 -3.15 -20.92
CA ASP A 239 3.48 -2.13 -21.22
C ASP A 239 3.15 -1.19 -20.03
N LEU A 240 4.12 -1.04 -19.11
CA LEU A 240 3.96 -0.36 -17.82
C LEU A 240 3.45 1.09 -17.96
N SER A 241 3.87 1.81 -18.99
CA SER A 241 3.43 3.19 -19.22
C SER A 241 1.95 3.26 -19.55
N SER A 242 1.47 2.46 -20.49
CA SER A 242 0.05 2.44 -20.89
C SER A 242 -0.85 2.00 -19.74
N CYS A 243 -0.41 1.01 -18.95
CA CYS A 243 -1.11 0.61 -17.74
C CYS A 243 -1.22 1.75 -16.71
N LEU A 244 -0.11 2.46 -16.46
CA LEU A 244 -0.10 3.61 -15.53
C LEU A 244 -1.08 4.70 -15.96
N ASP A 245 -1.05 5.09 -17.23
CA ASP A 245 -1.92 6.16 -17.76
C ASP A 245 -3.40 5.77 -17.63
N ARG A 246 -3.75 4.54 -18.02
CA ARG A 246 -5.12 4.01 -17.89
C ARG A 246 -5.57 3.97 -16.44
N LEU A 247 -4.78 3.37 -15.54
CA LEU A 247 -5.18 3.21 -14.14
C LEU A 247 -5.22 4.55 -13.38
N THR A 248 -4.44 5.55 -13.80
CA THR A 248 -4.54 6.91 -13.26
C THR A 248 -5.84 7.59 -13.67
N ALA A 249 -6.26 7.41 -14.93
CA ALA A 249 -7.57 7.87 -15.38
C ALA A 249 -8.71 7.16 -14.63
N GLU A 250 -8.62 5.84 -14.49
CA GLU A 250 -9.59 5.01 -13.75
C GLU A 250 -9.74 5.47 -12.28
N LEU A 251 -8.62 5.73 -11.58
CA LEU A 251 -8.67 6.30 -10.22
C LEU A 251 -9.40 7.64 -10.17
N THR A 252 -9.20 8.49 -11.19
CA THR A 252 -9.87 9.80 -11.27
C THR A 252 -11.38 9.62 -11.41
N ASP A 253 -11.81 8.69 -12.27
CA ASP A 253 -13.23 8.38 -12.50
C ASP A 253 -13.88 7.77 -11.25
N LEU A 254 -13.21 6.84 -10.58
CA LEU A 254 -13.67 6.22 -9.32
C LEU A 254 -13.91 7.27 -8.22
N VAL A 255 -12.97 8.21 -8.06
CA VAL A 255 -13.11 9.29 -7.08
C VAL A 255 -14.23 10.26 -7.46
N ALA A 256 -14.42 10.54 -8.76
CA ALA A 256 -15.50 11.39 -9.23
C ALA A 256 -16.88 10.76 -9.01
N ALA A 257 -17.04 9.47 -9.33
CA ALA A 257 -18.27 8.71 -9.13
C ALA A 257 -18.72 8.75 -7.66
N HIS A 258 -17.80 8.47 -6.73
CA HIS A 258 -18.11 8.52 -5.30
C HIS A 258 -18.57 9.91 -4.82
N ARG A 259 -17.95 10.98 -5.32
CA ARG A 259 -18.36 12.36 -4.97
C ARG A 259 -19.77 12.67 -5.49
N SER A 260 -20.12 12.19 -6.67
CA SER A 260 -21.46 12.38 -7.25
C SER A 260 -22.55 11.70 -6.44
N GLU A 261 -22.34 10.46 -6.01
CA GLU A 261 -23.27 9.71 -5.15
C GLU A 261 -23.52 10.41 -3.80
N ARG A 262 -22.47 11.03 -3.23
CA ARG A 262 -22.58 11.86 -2.03
C ARG A 262 -23.34 13.17 -2.23
N GLY A 263 -23.21 13.77 -3.41
CA GLY A 263 -23.96 14.97 -3.77
C GLY A 263 -25.46 14.68 -3.90
N ALA A 264 -25.82 13.54 -4.49
CA ALA A 264 -27.21 13.12 -4.67
C ALA A 264 -27.90 12.76 -3.34
N SER A 265 -27.20 12.09 -2.42
CA SER A 265 -27.74 11.67 -1.11
C SER A 265 -27.95 12.79 -0.09
N LYS A 266 -27.33 13.97 -0.28
CA LYS A 266 -27.58 15.17 0.54
C LYS A 266 -28.76 16.03 0.06
N GLY A 267 -29.33 15.71 -1.10
CA GLY A 267 -30.45 16.44 -1.72
C GLY A 267 -31.81 15.75 -1.60
N ALA A 268 -31.88 14.60 -0.93
CA ALA A 268 -33.09 13.83 -0.62
C ALA A 268 -33.37 13.89 0.88
#